data_AF-A0A7S1FVM0-F1
#
_entry.id   AF-A0A7S1FVM0-F1
#
_cell.length_a   1.000
_cell.length_b   1.000
_cell.length_c   1.000
_cell.angle_alpha   90.00
_cell.angle_beta   90.00
_cell.angle_gamma   90.00
#
_symmetry.space_group_name_H-M   'P 1'
#
loop_
_entity.id
_entity.type
_entity.pdbx_description
1 polymer ?
#
loop_
_entity_poly.entity_id
_entity_poly.type
_entity_poly.pdbx_seq_one_letter_code
_entity_poly.pdbx_strand_id
1 'polypeptide(L)'
;MFIRLTLLTLALLRSTAAFLPSGTVSFIRQRIRSLSPSPPLSSTITDHVTTHAMSPEAMAAMDSVIAKVSAQIPDQPKTQQMLSHFIQEYFVACDVGGQPSEMTAEKIASAIQFGMKYGMGEDKYTFGVSHEALREPFDYYTWGCDFFRPTMDLSNSVVLGDENLKEAFRQVAAGENVVFLANHQSEADPQVFSLLLEKVGLGEEAAQVRYIAGHKVTTDPLAIPFSMGRNLLCIHSKKHIDADPETKPAKQKQNLQTMSAMLKIMRKGGASLWVAPSGGRDRRDVSVSLSEPPSIPIAPFDSKTVDMFRLMGNKSKVPTHFYPLAMVSYELCPPPDTIEAGVGERRNVRYSPIGIAVGKEVPNVGGLECRHAFTEHAQEEVQGGYKQLVENIRENVPFRCAA
;
A
#
# COMPACT_ATOMS: atom_id res chain seq x y z
N MET A 1 -34.02 -33.69 48.70
CA MET A 1 -33.61 -35.10 48.60
C MET A 1 -32.10 -35.10 48.40
N PHE A 2 -31.38 -35.47 49.46
CA PHE A 2 -29.93 -35.46 49.61
C PHE A 2 -29.31 -36.77 49.08
N ILE A 3 -28.01 -36.71 48.70
CA ILE A 3 -26.90 -37.70 48.71
C ILE A 3 -25.89 -37.12 47.69
N ARG A 4 -24.70 -36.57 47.95
CA ARG A 4 -23.60 -36.64 48.95
C ARG A 4 -22.76 -37.93 49.00
N LEU A 5 -21.45 -37.72 48.75
CA LEU A 5 -20.25 -38.51 49.09
C LEU A 5 -19.99 -39.78 48.26
N THR A 6 -18.76 -40.13 47.85
CA THR A 6 -17.54 -40.18 48.68
C THR A 6 -16.24 -40.16 47.84
N LEU A 7 -15.18 -39.57 48.42
CA LEU A 7 -13.77 -39.69 48.03
C LEU A 7 -13.24 -41.13 48.12
N LEU A 8 -12.21 -41.46 47.32
CA LEU A 8 -11.08 -42.25 47.82
C LEU A 8 -9.77 -41.92 47.07
N THR A 9 -8.70 -41.96 47.84
CA THR A 9 -7.35 -41.42 47.65
C THR A 9 -6.31 -42.50 47.30
N LEU A 10 -5.20 -42.02 46.71
CA LEU A 10 -3.80 -42.46 46.83
C LEU A 10 -3.24 -43.72 46.12
N ALA A 11 -2.30 -43.43 45.19
CA ALA A 11 -0.87 -43.82 45.17
C ALA A 11 -0.41 -45.28 44.91
N LEU A 12 0.43 -45.44 43.87
CA LEU A 12 1.74 -46.17 43.80
C LEU A 12 2.22 -46.15 42.33
N LEU A 13 3.20 -45.33 41.93
CA LEU A 13 4.67 -45.56 41.88
C LEU A 13 5.17 -46.59 40.84
N ARG A 14 6.05 -46.04 39.98
CA ARG A 14 7.33 -46.57 39.45
C ARG A 14 7.41 -47.23 38.06
N SER A 15 8.24 -46.54 37.25
CA SER A 15 9.33 -47.08 36.41
C SER A 15 8.99 -47.56 35.01
N THR A 16 9.46 -46.83 34.00
CA THR A 16 10.51 -47.29 33.07
C THR A 16 11.13 -46.10 32.34
N ALA A 17 12.45 -46.01 32.44
CA ALA A 17 13.32 -45.17 31.63
C ALA A 17 14.00 -46.03 30.56
N ALA A 18 14.64 -45.34 29.61
CA ALA A 18 15.56 -45.82 28.57
C ALA A 18 14.91 -46.24 27.23
N PHE A 19 15.09 -45.43 26.19
CA PHE A 19 16.21 -45.54 25.25
C PHE A 19 16.12 -44.41 24.20
N LEU A 20 17.12 -43.53 24.15
CA LEU A 20 17.41 -42.63 23.04
C LEU A 20 18.86 -42.87 22.63
N PRO A 21 19.18 -43.07 21.33
CA PRO A 21 20.55 -43.26 20.91
C PRO A 21 21.28 -41.93 20.72
N SER A 22 22.42 -41.84 21.39
CA SER A 22 23.48 -40.86 21.22
C SER A 22 24.17 -41.03 19.85
N GLY A 23 24.50 -39.93 19.18
CA GLY A 23 25.43 -39.99 18.06
C GLY A 23 25.53 -38.70 17.25
N THR A 24 26.68 -38.03 17.39
CA THR A 24 27.28 -37.05 16.44
C THR A 24 26.90 -35.58 16.63
N VAL A 25 27.43 -34.98 17.71
CA VAL A 25 27.74 -33.53 17.75
C VAL A 25 29.22 -33.38 18.06
N SER A 26 30.03 -33.22 17.03
CA SER A 26 31.39 -32.72 17.14
C SER A 26 31.90 -32.39 15.74
N PHE A 27 31.58 -31.19 15.25
CA PHE A 27 32.42 -30.38 14.38
C PHE A 27 31.71 -29.01 14.27
N ILE A 28 32.48 -27.92 14.17
CA ILE A 28 32.03 -26.51 14.24
C ILE A 28 31.95 -25.95 15.67
N ARG A 29 33.08 -25.97 16.38
CA ARG A 29 33.34 -25.03 17.49
C ARG A 29 34.79 -24.59 17.51
N GLN A 30 35.28 -24.03 16.39
CA GLN A 30 36.54 -23.29 16.37
C GLN A 30 36.64 -22.42 15.10
N ARG A 31 35.94 -21.28 15.10
CA ARG A 31 36.31 -20.05 14.37
C ARG A 31 35.43 -18.89 14.84
N ILE A 32 35.55 -18.56 16.12
CA ILE A 32 35.12 -17.26 16.65
C ILE A 32 36.28 -16.74 17.48
N ARG A 33 37.12 -15.90 16.87
CA ARG A 33 37.88 -14.82 17.54
C ARG A 33 38.52 -13.91 16.49
N SER A 34 38.48 -12.62 16.81
CA SER A 34 39.03 -11.43 16.15
C SER A 34 38.44 -11.01 14.80
N LEU A 35 37.30 -10.31 14.85
CA LEU A 35 37.14 -9.07 14.08
C LEU A 35 36.63 -8.00 15.04
N SER A 36 37.46 -6.98 15.24
CA SER A 36 37.20 -5.79 16.04
C SER A 36 35.97 -5.04 15.50
N PRO A 37 35.19 -4.34 16.35
CA PRO A 37 34.10 -3.52 15.86
C PRO A 37 34.68 -2.34 15.07
N SER A 38 34.45 -2.32 13.76
CA SER A 38 34.65 -1.13 12.94
C SER A 38 33.79 0.01 13.49
N PRO A 39 34.26 1.26 13.48
CA PRO A 39 33.45 2.39 13.91
C PRO A 39 32.22 2.50 13.01
N PRO A 40 31.10 3.07 13.50
CA PRO A 40 29.92 3.28 12.67
C PRO A 40 30.31 4.20 11.52
N LEU A 41 30.32 3.66 10.30
CA LEU A 41 30.32 4.46 9.09
C LEU A 41 29.03 5.27 9.12
N SER A 42 29.17 6.55 9.44
CA SER A 42 28.16 7.57 9.22
C SER A 42 27.86 7.60 7.72
N SER A 43 26.88 6.79 7.29
CA SER A 43 26.36 6.82 5.92
C SER A 43 25.46 8.05 5.78
N THR A 44 26.07 9.20 5.61
CA THR A 44 25.44 10.32 4.91
C THR A 44 25.29 9.88 3.45
N ILE A 45 24.25 9.10 3.17
CA ILE A 45 23.77 8.90 1.81
C ILE A 45 23.13 10.24 1.46
N THR A 46 23.78 10.98 0.58
CA THR A 46 23.20 12.16 -0.05
C THR A 46 22.00 11.69 -0.85
N ASP A 47 20.81 12.03 -0.36
CA ASP A 47 19.61 12.11 -1.19
C ASP A 47 19.99 12.91 -2.44
N HIS A 48 20.09 12.26 -3.59
CA HIS A 48 20.24 12.95 -4.87
C HIS A 48 18.89 13.61 -5.21
N VAL A 49 18.56 14.65 -4.45
CA VAL A 49 17.55 15.63 -4.81
C VAL A 49 18.16 16.43 -5.94
N THR A 50 17.66 16.26 -7.16
CA THR A 50 17.84 17.28 -8.18
C THR A 50 17.28 18.56 -7.55
N THR A 51 18.14 19.51 -7.20
CA THR A 51 17.70 20.76 -6.55
C THR A 51 16.99 21.60 -7.60
N HIS A 52 15.74 21.26 -7.86
CA HIS A 52 14.86 22.08 -8.67
C HIS A 52 14.65 23.38 -7.90
N ALA A 53 15.25 24.45 -8.41
CA ALA A 53 15.05 25.78 -7.86
C ALA A 53 13.64 26.24 -8.25
N MET A 54 12.73 26.24 -7.28
CA MET A 54 11.36 26.72 -7.48
C MET A 54 11.36 28.16 -7.97
N SER A 55 10.35 28.51 -8.76
CA SER A 55 10.13 29.90 -9.15
C SER A 55 9.95 30.82 -7.93
N PRO A 56 10.33 32.12 -8.00
CA PRO A 56 10.13 33.06 -6.89
C PRO A 56 8.66 33.17 -6.44
N GLU A 57 7.73 33.03 -7.39
CA GLU A 57 6.28 33.02 -7.12
C GLU A 57 5.87 31.77 -6.33
N ALA A 58 6.33 30.59 -6.75
CA ALA A 58 6.10 29.35 -6.01
C ALA A 58 6.68 29.39 -4.60
N MET A 59 7.90 29.93 -4.44
CA MET A 59 8.53 30.12 -3.13
C MET A 59 7.68 31.03 -2.23
N ALA A 60 7.23 32.19 -2.73
CA ALA A 60 6.42 33.13 -1.95
C ALA A 60 5.06 32.53 -1.55
N ALA A 61 4.40 31.79 -2.46
CA ALA A 61 3.15 31.09 -2.17
C ALA A 61 3.35 29.99 -1.12
N MET A 62 4.42 29.19 -1.24
CA MET A 62 4.79 28.16 -0.29
C MET A 62 5.02 28.73 1.11
N ASP A 63 5.84 29.79 1.23
CA ASP A 63 6.13 30.46 2.49
C ASP A 63 4.85 31.01 3.14
N SER A 64 3.94 31.55 2.34
CA SER A 64 2.63 32.00 2.83
C SER A 64 1.79 30.86 3.43
N VAL A 65 1.76 29.69 2.77
CA VAL A 65 1.06 28.51 3.29
C VAL A 65 1.71 28.02 4.59
N ILE A 66 3.04 27.90 4.63
CA ILE A 66 3.79 27.47 5.83
C ILE A 66 3.53 28.41 7.01
N ALA A 67 3.53 29.73 6.77
CA ALA A 67 3.24 30.72 7.81
C ALA A 67 1.81 30.56 8.35
N LYS A 68 0.82 30.38 7.46
CA LYS A 68 -0.59 30.14 7.86
C LYS A 68 -0.75 28.86 8.67
N VAL A 69 -0.13 27.77 8.25
CA VAL A 69 -0.19 26.47 8.95
C VAL A 69 0.48 26.57 10.31
N SER A 70 1.69 27.14 10.39
CA SER A 70 2.40 27.33 11.65
C SER A 70 1.60 28.17 12.66
N ALA A 71 0.90 29.20 12.19
CA ALA A 71 0.05 30.05 13.03
C ALA A 71 -1.17 29.32 13.61
N GLN A 72 -1.66 28.25 12.96
CA GLN A 72 -2.79 27.44 13.46
C GLN A 72 -2.38 26.43 14.54
N ILE A 73 -1.11 26.06 14.60
CA ILE A 73 -0.59 25.05 15.53
C ILE A 73 0.69 25.52 16.24
N PRO A 74 0.71 26.70 16.89
CA PRO A 74 1.93 27.34 17.39
C PRO A 74 2.72 26.48 18.39
N ASP A 75 2.03 25.65 19.17
CA ASP A 75 2.62 24.84 20.24
C ASP A 75 3.00 23.41 19.79
N GLN A 76 3.00 23.12 18.49
CA GLN A 76 3.29 21.78 17.95
C GLN A 76 4.47 21.76 16.97
N PRO A 77 5.72 21.97 17.43
CA PRO A 77 6.89 22.14 16.56
C PRO A 77 7.18 20.91 15.68
N LYS A 78 6.93 19.68 16.18
CA LYS A 78 7.11 18.46 15.37
C LYS A 78 6.08 18.37 14.24
N THR A 79 4.82 18.69 14.53
CA THR A 79 3.75 18.73 13.53
C THR A 79 4.03 19.82 12.49
N GLN A 80 4.49 20.99 12.92
CA GLN A 80 4.92 22.07 12.01
C GLN A 80 6.04 21.60 11.08
N GLN A 81 7.11 20.99 11.60
CA GLN A 81 8.22 20.51 10.78
C GLN A 81 7.77 19.49 9.73
N MET A 82 6.93 18.53 10.13
CA MET A 82 6.39 17.51 9.23
C MET A 82 5.50 18.12 8.14
N LEU A 83 4.62 19.05 8.49
CA LEU A 83 3.73 19.71 7.52
C LEU A 83 4.51 20.63 6.59
N SER A 84 5.49 21.39 7.09
CA SER A 84 6.36 22.22 6.26
C SER A 84 7.13 21.40 5.23
N HIS A 85 7.66 20.23 5.63
CA HIS A 85 8.31 19.31 4.69
C HIS A 85 7.32 18.82 3.62
N PHE A 86 6.11 18.40 4.00
CA PHE A 86 5.10 17.96 3.04
C PHE A 86 4.67 19.06 2.07
N ILE A 87 4.49 20.29 2.57
CA ILE A 87 4.19 21.47 1.75
C ILE A 87 5.30 21.70 0.74
N GLN A 88 6.55 21.71 1.20
CA GLN A 88 7.71 21.92 0.32
C GLN A 88 7.80 20.88 -0.79
N GLU A 89 7.69 19.59 -0.46
CA GLU A 89 7.74 18.51 -1.46
C GLU A 89 6.62 18.64 -2.50
N TYR A 90 5.39 18.93 -2.05
CA TYR A 90 4.26 19.11 -2.95
C TYR A 90 4.43 20.32 -3.88
N PHE A 91 4.93 21.44 -3.37
CA PHE A 91 5.24 22.62 -4.18
C PHE A 91 6.33 22.34 -5.21
N VAL A 92 7.42 21.66 -4.81
CA VAL A 92 8.49 21.26 -5.74
C VAL A 92 7.93 20.37 -6.85
N ALA A 93 7.15 19.34 -6.50
CA ALA A 93 6.56 18.44 -7.49
C ALA A 93 5.63 19.19 -8.47
N CYS A 94 4.77 20.08 -7.97
CA CYS A 94 3.86 20.86 -8.81
C CYS A 94 4.60 21.87 -9.70
N ASP A 95 5.65 22.54 -9.20
CA ASP A 95 6.45 23.50 -9.97
C ASP A 95 7.25 22.79 -11.07
N VAL A 96 7.80 21.59 -10.80
CA VAL A 96 8.41 20.73 -11.84
C VAL A 96 7.38 20.34 -12.90
N GLY A 97 6.15 20.03 -12.48
CA GLY A 97 5.01 19.74 -13.36
C GLY A 97 4.42 20.96 -14.07
N GLY A 98 5.01 22.15 -13.93
CA GLY A 98 4.57 23.39 -14.56
C GLY A 98 3.23 23.91 -14.06
N GLN A 99 2.86 23.58 -12.83
CA GLN A 99 1.55 23.92 -12.26
C GLN A 99 1.56 25.33 -11.64
N PRO A 100 0.45 26.08 -11.74
CA PRO A 100 0.35 27.40 -11.11
C PRO A 100 0.50 27.34 -9.59
N SER A 101 1.23 28.30 -9.03
CA SER A 101 1.52 28.34 -7.58
C SER A 101 0.27 28.58 -6.74
N GLU A 102 -0.69 29.37 -7.23
CA GLU A 102 -1.97 29.61 -6.55
C GLU A 102 -2.79 28.31 -6.41
N MET A 103 -2.98 27.58 -7.51
CA MET A 103 -3.66 26.28 -7.50
C MET A 103 -2.95 25.27 -6.60
N THR A 104 -1.61 25.26 -6.62
CA THR A 104 -0.79 24.41 -5.75
C THR A 104 -1.03 24.73 -4.28
N ALA A 105 -1.06 26.02 -3.92
CA ALA A 105 -1.33 26.51 -2.57
C ALA A 105 -2.73 26.11 -2.10
N GLU A 106 -3.76 26.24 -2.94
CA GLU A 106 -5.14 25.85 -2.62
C GLU A 106 -5.26 24.35 -2.34
N LYS A 107 -4.68 23.51 -3.21
CA LYS A 107 -4.73 22.05 -3.07
C LYS A 107 -4.05 21.59 -1.78
N ILE A 108 -2.83 22.04 -1.49
CA ILE A 108 -2.13 21.64 -0.27
C ILE A 108 -2.77 22.21 0.99
N ALA A 109 -3.28 23.44 0.95
CA ALA A 109 -4.04 24.01 2.07
C ALA A 109 -5.29 23.17 2.38
N SER A 110 -6.03 22.73 1.34
CA SER A 110 -7.20 21.87 1.52
C SER A 110 -6.86 20.52 2.14
N ALA A 111 -5.75 19.88 1.71
CA ALA A 111 -5.29 18.61 2.28
C ALA A 111 -4.90 18.74 3.75
N ILE A 112 -4.23 19.83 4.13
CA ILE A 112 -3.87 20.10 5.52
C ILE A 112 -5.12 20.38 6.35
N GLN A 113 -6.04 21.20 5.85
CA GLN A 113 -7.30 21.50 6.53
C GLN A 113 -8.11 20.23 6.80
N PHE A 114 -8.24 19.35 5.80
CA PHE A 114 -8.93 18.07 5.99
C PHE A 114 -8.17 17.12 6.91
N GLY A 115 -6.84 17.07 6.85
CA GLY A 115 -6.03 16.28 7.77
C GLY A 115 -6.17 16.76 9.23
N MET A 116 -6.19 18.08 9.44
CA MET A 116 -6.46 18.67 10.74
C MET A 116 -7.88 18.35 11.21
N LYS A 117 -8.89 18.51 10.35
CA LYS A 117 -10.30 18.28 10.73
C LYS A 117 -10.62 16.81 10.98
N TYR A 118 -10.38 15.95 9.99
CA TYR A 118 -10.80 14.55 9.99
C TYR A 118 -9.74 13.58 10.50
N GLY A 119 -8.48 14.01 10.60
CA GLY A 119 -7.39 13.18 11.08
C GLY A 119 -7.02 13.43 12.54
N MET A 120 -6.94 14.70 12.95
CA MET A 120 -6.45 15.12 14.28
C MET A 120 -7.50 15.81 15.15
N GLY A 121 -8.56 16.37 14.55
CA GLY A 121 -9.55 17.20 15.20
C GLY A 121 -10.65 16.41 15.89
N GLU A 122 -11.62 17.14 16.46
CA GLU A 122 -12.79 16.57 17.12
C GLU A 122 -13.68 15.78 16.15
N ASP A 123 -13.69 16.18 14.87
CA ASP A 123 -14.42 15.54 13.77
C ASP A 123 -13.66 14.33 13.17
N LYS A 124 -12.79 13.67 13.94
CA LYS A 124 -11.96 12.58 13.44
C LYS A 124 -12.81 11.47 12.78
N TYR A 125 -12.51 11.19 11.51
CA TYR A 125 -13.19 10.14 10.77
C TYR A 125 -12.70 8.76 11.21
N THR A 126 -13.64 7.84 11.46
CA THR A 126 -13.34 6.46 11.87
C THR A 126 -13.89 5.49 10.84
N PHE A 127 -13.02 4.69 10.25
CA PHE A 127 -13.40 3.69 9.27
C PHE A 127 -14.03 2.46 9.93
N GLY A 128 -15.13 1.97 9.33
CA GLY A 128 -15.71 0.67 9.66
C GLY A 128 -14.94 -0.49 9.03
N VAL A 129 -15.57 -1.67 8.97
CA VAL A 129 -15.02 -2.86 8.28
C VAL A 129 -15.09 -2.73 6.75
N SER A 130 -16.07 -1.98 6.26
CA SER A 130 -16.28 -1.62 4.86
C SER A 130 -16.63 -0.14 4.83
N HIS A 131 -16.14 0.56 3.81
CA HIS A 131 -16.34 1.98 3.60
C HIS A 131 -16.68 2.22 2.12
N GLU A 132 -17.68 3.07 1.89
CA GLU A 132 -18.04 3.53 0.54
C GLU A 132 -17.52 4.96 0.39
N ALA A 133 -16.99 5.29 -0.78
CA ALA A 133 -16.44 6.61 -1.05
C ALA A 133 -17.46 7.71 -0.75
N LEU A 134 -17.04 8.72 0.02
CA LEU A 134 -17.88 9.89 0.30
C LEU A 134 -17.88 10.82 -0.92
N ARG A 135 -19.04 10.92 -1.57
CA ARG A 135 -19.24 11.76 -2.76
C ARG A 135 -20.06 13.04 -2.49
N GLU A 136 -20.79 13.08 -1.37
CA GLU A 136 -21.69 14.17 -0.98
C GLU A 136 -21.59 14.45 0.53
N PRO A 137 -21.75 15.70 1.00
CA PRO A 137 -21.92 16.94 0.20
C PRO A 137 -20.62 17.44 -0.44
N PHE A 138 -19.50 16.75 -0.19
CA PHE A 138 -18.21 17.03 -0.77
C PHE A 138 -17.67 15.75 -1.41
N ASP A 139 -17.14 15.86 -2.63
CA ASP A 139 -16.62 14.74 -3.38
C ASP A 139 -15.14 14.47 -3.05
N TYR A 140 -14.91 13.63 -2.03
CA TYR A 140 -13.55 13.25 -1.61
C TYR A 140 -12.83 12.38 -2.64
N TYR A 141 -13.56 11.68 -3.52
CA TYR A 141 -12.97 10.88 -4.58
C TYR A 141 -12.30 11.80 -5.60
N THR A 142 -13.08 12.74 -6.15
CA THR A 142 -12.61 13.69 -7.17
C THR A 142 -11.52 14.59 -6.60
N TRP A 143 -11.74 15.15 -5.40
CA TRP A 143 -10.74 15.93 -4.69
C TRP A 143 -9.41 15.17 -4.50
N GLY A 144 -9.47 13.90 -4.12
CA GLY A 144 -8.28 13.08 -3.93
C GLY A 144 -7.53 12.80 -5.23
N CYS A 145 -8.23 12.55 -6.34
CA CYS A 145 -7.61 12.44 -7.66
C CYS A 145 -6.97 13.76 -8.09
N ASP A 146 -7.68 14.87 -7.93
CA ASP A 146 -7.23 16.20 -8.34
C ASP A 146 -6.07 16.73 -7.51
N PHE A 147 -5.90 16.27 -6.27
CA PHE A 147 -4.73 16.59 -5.46
C PHE A 147 -3.44 15.98 -6.05
N PHE A 148 -3.48 14.73 -6.49
CA PHE A 148 -2.30 14.02 -7.00
C PHE A 148 -2.07 14.18 -8.51
N ARG A 149 -3.11 14.48 -9.29
CA ARG A 149 -3.01 14.75 -10.73
C ARG A 149 -1.84 15.71 -11.11
N PRO A 150 -1.65 16.87 -10.44
CA PRO A 150 -0.55 17.80 -10.78
C PRO A 150 0.86 17.25 -10.52
N THR A 151 1.01 16.21 -9.71
CA THR A 151 2.31 15.60 -9.38
C THR A 151 2.59 14.35 -10.22
N MET A 152 1.75 14.04 -11.21
CA MET A 152 1.92 12.89 -12.09
C MET A 152 2.21 13.36 -13.51
N ASP A 153 3.27 12.82 -14.11
CA ASP A 153 3.56 13.03 -15.52
C ASP A 153 2.64 12.14 -16.39
N LEU A 154 1.37 12.52 -16.49
CA LEU A 154 0.38 11.72 -17.22
C LEU A 154 0.68 11.62 -18.72
N SER A 155 1.43 12.56 -19.29
CA SER A 155 1.92 12.49 -20.67
C SER A 155 2.85 11.30 -20.89
N ASN A 156 3.80 11.09 -19.98
CA ASN A 156 4.78 10.00 -20.06
C ASN A 156 4.39 8.77 -19.23
N SER A 157 3.16 8.76 -18.70
CA SER A 157 2.62 7.62 -17.95
C SER A 157 2.06 6.54 -18.88
N VAL A 158 2.23 5.28 -18.47
CA VAL A 158 2.03 4.12 -19.34
C VAL A 158 0.90 3.21 -18.82
N VAL A 159 0.01 2.79 -19.71
CA VAL A 159 -1.01 1.76 -19.46
C VAL A 159 -0.78 0.62 -20.44
N LEU A 160 -0.41 -0.56 -19.93
CA LEU A 160 -0.27 -1.80 -20.71
C LEU A 160 -1.43 -2.76 -20.37
N GLY A 161 -1.87 -3.52 -21.36
CA GLY A 161 -2.97 -4.48 -21.16
C GLY A 161 -4.36 -3.84 -21.07
N ASP A 162 -4.58 -2.73 -21.78
CA ASP A 162 -5.88 -2.03 -21.85
C ASP A 162 -7.05 -2.98 -22.20
N GLU A 163 -6.85 -3.89 -23.16
CA GLU A 163 -7.87 -4.89 -23.51
C GLU A 163 -8.20 -5.84 -22.36
N ASN A 164 -7.23 -6.18 -21.50
CA ASN A 164 -7.47 -6.99 -20.30
C ASN A 164 -8.25 -6.19 -19.24
N LEU A 165 -8.00 -4.89 -19.11
CA LEU A 165 -8.78 -3.99 -18.24
C LEU A 165 -10.23 -3.90 -18.71
N LYS A 166 -10.44 -3.64 -20.01
CA LYS A 166 -11.79 -3.59 -20.60
C LYS A 166 -12.53 -4.90 -20.43
N GLU A 167 -11.87 -6.03 -20.64
CA GLU A 167 -12.46 -7.35 -20.42
C GLU A 167 -12.83 -7.56 -18.94
N ALA A 168 -11.95 -7.22 -18.01
CA ALA A 168 -12.24 -7.30 -16.58
C ALA A 168 -13.47 -6.46 -16.21
N PHE A 169 -13.56 -5.22 -16.67
CA PHE A 169 -14.74 -4.39 -16.39
C PHE A 169 -16.00 -4.82 -17.15
N ARG A 170 -15.87 -5.47 -18.30
CA ARG A 170 -16.98 -6.14 -18.98
C ARG A 170 -17.53 -7.30 -18.15
N GLN A 171 -16.68 -8.10 -17.51
CA GLN A 171 -17.08 -9.17 -16.59
C GLN A 171 -17.79 -8.59 -15.35
N VAL A 172 -17.25 -7.49 -14.79
CA VAL A 172 -17.92 -6.75 -13.70
C VAL A 172 -19.31 -6.29 -14.12
N ALA A 173 -19.46 -5.69 -15.30
CA ALA A 173 -20.75 -5.24 -15.84
C ALA A 173 -21.72 -6.42 -16.10
N ALA A 174 -21.20 -7.62 -16.39
CA ALA A 174 -21.99 -8.84 -16.52
C ALA A 174 -22.45 -9.43 -15.16
N GLY A 175 -22.12 -8.79 -14.04
CA GLY A 175 -22.45 -9.24 -12.69
C GLY A 175 -21.45 -10.25 -12.11
N GLU A 176 -20.33 -10.48 -12.78
CA GLU A 176 -19.23 -11.31 -12.29
C GLU A 176 -18.33 -10.50 -11.35
N ASN A 177 -17.47 -11.17 -10.58
CA ASN A 177 -16.51 -10.50 -9.71
C ASN A 177 -15.13 -10.50 -10.35
N VAL A 178 -14.36 -9.42 -10.14
CA VAL A 178 -12.96 -9.30 -10.54
C VAL A 178 -12.10 -8.99 -9.33
N VAL A 179 -10.94 -9.63 -9.24
CA VAL A 179 -9.91 -9.36 -8.26
C VAL A 179 -8.59 -9.07 -8.96
N PHE A 180 -8.10 -7.85 -8.82
CA PHE A 180 -6.75 -7.45 -9.24
C PHE A 180 -5.74 -7.83 -8.15
N LEU A 181 -4.81 -8.74 -8.51
CA LEU A 181 -3.69 -9.17 -7.67
C LEU A 181 -2.49 -8.29 -7.99
N ALA A 182 -2.24 -7.28 -7.16
CA ALA A 182 -1.31 -6.21 -7.47
C ALA A 182 -0.05 -6.22 -6.60
N ASN A 183 1.04 -5.63 -7.11
CA ASN A 183 2.03 -5.03 -6.21
C ASN A 183 1.51 -3.70 -5.64
N HIS A 184 2.24 -3.11 -4.71
CA HIS A 184 1.85 -1.87 -4.03
C HIS A 184 3.11 -1.05 -3.79
N GLN A 185 3.15 0.23 -4.12
CA GLN A 185 4.37 1.03 -3.96
C GLN A 185 4.14 2.30 -3.13
N SER A 186 2.96 2.90 -3.20
CA SER A 186 2.67 4.16 -2.52
C SER A 186 1.29 4.15 -1.85
N GLU A 187 1.10 5.03 -0.87
CA GLU A 187 -0.25 5.23 -0.28
C GLU A 187 -1.24 5.85 -1.28
N ALA A 188 -0.73 6.44 -2.38
CA ALA A 188 -1.50 7.08 -3.45
C ALA A 188 -1.85 6.11 -4.60
N ASP A 189 -1.57 4.81 -4.45
CA ASP A 189 -1.88 3.81 -5.48
C ASP A 189 -3.36 3.78 -5.92
N PRO A 190 -4.37 4.02 -5.03
CA PRO A 190 -5.75 4.16 -5.48
C PRO A 190 -5.99 5.33 -6.46
N GLN A 191 -5.33 6.46 -6.22
CA GLN A 191 -5.37 7.65 -7.07
C GLN A 191 -4.64 7.38 -8.40
N VAL A 192 -3.45 6.77 -8.34
CA VAL A 192 -2.68 6.32 -9.52
C VAL A 192 -3.54 5.43 -10.41
N PHE A 193 -4.15 4.39 -9.83
CA PHE A 193 -4.99 3.46 -10.59
C PHE A 193 -6.17 4.19 -11.23
N SER A 194 -6.83 5.09 -10.50
CA SER A 194 -7.98 5.83 -11.04
C SER A 194 -7.63 6.72 -12.22
N LEU A 195 -6.55 7.49 -12.11
CA LEU A 195 -6.11 8.41 -13.15
C LEU A 195 -5.60 7.66 -14.40
N LEU A 196 -5.02 6.47 -14.23
CA LEU A 196 -4.61 5.62 -15.35
C LEU A 196 -5.79 4.92 -16.03
N LEU A 197 -6.83 4.52 -15.28
CA LEU A 197 -8.09 4.02 -15.85
C LEU A 197 -8.83 5.11 -16.63
N GLU A 198 -8.88 6.34 -16.10
CA GLU A 198 -9.43 7.50 -16.81
C GLU A 198 -8.73 7.72 -18.16
N LYS A 199 -7.40 7.59 -18.21
CA LYS A 199 -6.59 7.73 -19.44
C LYS A 199 -7.01 6.76 -20.55
N VAL A 200 -7.59 5.60 -20.21
CA VAL A 200 -8.08 4.60 -21.16
C VAL A 200 -9.61 4.55 -21.25
N GLY A 201 -10.31 5.57 -20.74
CA GLY A 201 -11.77 5.70 -20.84
C GLY A 201 -12.56 4.89 -19.81
N LEU A 202 -11.93 4.43 -18.73
CA LEU A 202 -12.54 3.63 -17.65
C LEU A 202 -12.70 4.44 -16.34
N GLY A 203 -12.94 5.75 -16.46
CA GLY A 203 -12.99 6.66 -15.31
C GLY A 203 -14.19 6.42 -14.37
N GLU A 204 -15.33 5.99 -14.90
CA GLU A 204 -16.51 5.67 -14.08
C GLU A 204 -16.30 4.39 -13.28
N GLU A 205 -15.72 3.37 -13.93
CA GLU A 205 -15.39 2.09 -13.33
C GLU A 205 -14.31 2.22 -12.24
N ALA A 206 -13.33 3.11 -12.47
CA ALA A 206 -12.30 3.44 -11.48
C ALA A 206 -12.89 3.87 -10.14
N ALA A 207 -14.00 4.62 -10.16
CA ALA A 207 -14.67 5.09 -8.94
C ALA A 207 -15.37 3.97 -8.15
N GLN A 208 -15.60 2.81 -8.77
CA GLN A 208 -16.29 1.67 -8.16
C GLN A 208 -15.33 0.61 -7.59
N VAL A 209 -14.03 0.69 -7.91
CA VAL A 209 -13.01 -0.23 -7.41
C VAL A 209 -12.96 -0.16 -5.88
N ARG A 210 -12.90 -1.33 -5.23
CA ARG A 210 -12.82 -1.45 -3.78
C ARG A 210 -11.47 -2.00 -3.35
N TYR A 211 -10.76 -1.22 -2.55
CA TYR A 211 -9.39 -1.48 -2.15
C TYR A 211 -9.34 -2.20 -0.81
N ILE A 212 -8.53 -3.25 -0.73
CA ILE A 212 -8.19 -3.89 0.53
C ILE A 212 -7.17 -3.02 1.25
N ALA A 213 -7.63 -2.26 2.26
CA ALA A 213 -6.85 -1.22 2.89
C ALA A 213 -6.32 -1.63 4.27
N GLY A 214 -5.04 -1.35 4.50
CA GLY A 214 -4.37 -1.60 5.77
C GLY A 214 -4.65 -0.54 6.84
N HIS A 215 -4.11 -0.78 8.03
CA HIS A 215 -4.25 0.11 9.19
C HIS A 215 -3.76 1.55 8.91
N LYS A 216 -2.63 1.70 8.22
CA LYS A 216 -1.95 2.99 8.08
C LYS A 216 -2.78 4.05 7.35
N VAL A 217 -3.36 3.73 6.20
CA VAL A 217 -4.20 4.67 5.43
C VAL A 217 -5.53 5.00 6.10
N THR A 218 -5.93 4.22 7.12
CA THR A 218 -7.18 4.41 7.88
C THR A 218 -6.96 5.08 9.23
N THR A 219 -5.70 5.26 9.67
CA THR A 219 -5.39 5.88 10.96
C THR A 219 -4.41 7.04 10.89
N ASP A 220 -3.65 7.17 9.81
CA ASP A 220 -2.75 8.29 9.61
C ASP A 220 -3.55 9.57 9.28
N PRO A 221 -3.43 10.65 10.09
CA PRO A 221 -4.23 11.85 9.93
C PRO A 221 -4.23 12.48 8.55
N LEU A 222 -3.09 12.44 7.84
CA LEU A 222 -2.97 13.04 6.51
C LEU A 222 -3.47 12.11 5.39
N ALA A 223 -3.56 10.80 5.65
CA ALA A 223 -4.07 9.83 4.68
C ALA A 223 -5.60 9.69 4.76
N ILE A 224 -6.19 9.90 5.95
CA ILE A 224 -7.63 9.73 6.20
C ILE A 224 -8.50 10.46 5.16
N PRO A 225 -8.29 11.75 4.83
CA PRO A 225 -9.13 12.44 3.84
C PRO A 225 -9.10 11.79 2.45
N PHE A 226 -7.94 11.30 2.01
CA PHE A 226 -7.81 10.60 0.73
C PHE A 226 -8.52 9.25 0.75
N SER A 227 -8.45 8.55 1.88
CA SER A 227 -9.14 7.28 2.12
C SER A 227 -10.66 7.44 2.21
N MET A 228 -11.17 8.58 2.71
CA MET A 228 -12.60 8.89 2.73
C MET A 228 -13.20 8.90 1.32
N GLY A 229 -12.43 9.26 0.31
CA GLY A 229 -12.81 9.24 -1.10
C GLY A 229 -12.71 7.89 -1.80
N ARG A 230 -12.46 6.78 -1.10
CA ARG A 230 -12.25 5.46 -1.72
C ARG A 230 -13.24 4.42 -1.18
N ASN A 231 -13.59 3.43 -1.98
CA ASN A 231 -14.29 2.25 -1.46
C ASN A 231 -13.25 1.34 -0.81
N LEU A 232 -13.40 1.01 0.47
CA LEU A 232 -12.40 0.25 1.22
C LEU A 232 -13.00 -0.98 1.90
N LEU A 233 -12.21 -2.03 1.97
CA LEU A 233 -12.36 -3.11 2.94
C LEU A 233 -11.20 -3.02 3.92
N CYS A 234 -11.50 -2.58 5.14
CA CYS A 234 -10.48 -2.22 6.11
C CYS A 234 -10.02 -3.46 6.88
N ILE A 235 -8.74 -3.80 6.76
CA ILE A 235 -8.11 -4.93 7.43
C ILE A 235 -6.88 -4.48 8.22
N HIS A 236 -6.59 -5.21 9.29
CA HIS A 236 -5.30 -5.13 9.96
C HIS A 236 -4.35 -6.13 9.30
N SER A 237 -3.22 -5.66 8.78
CA SER A 237 -2.23 -6.55 8.19
C SER A 237 -1.57 -7.41 9.27
N LYS A 238 -1.10 -8.61 8.90
CA LYS A 238 -0.39 -9.51 9.83
C LYS A 238 0.79 -8.81 10.50
N LYS A 239 1.51 -7.97 9.75
CA LYS A 239 2.65 -7.17 10.21
C LYS A 239 2.29 -6.23 11.38
N HIS A 240 1.04 -5.78 11.50
CA HIS A 240 0.58 -4.88 12.57
C HIS A 240 -0.31 -5.54 13.65
N ILE A 241 -0.85 -6.74 13.38
CA ILE A 241 -1.62 -7.50 14.38
C ILE A 241 -0.71 -8.02 15.49
N ASP A 242 0.50 -8.44 15.15
CA ASP A 242 1.44 -9.01 16.13
C ASP A 242 2.23 -7.96 16.91
N ALA A 243 2.13 -6.67 16.53
CA ALA A 243 2.85 -5.57 17.16
C ALA A 243 2.32 -5.22 18.57
N ASP A 244 1.08 -5.56 18.87
CA ASP A 244 0.45 -5.31 20.17
C ASP A 244 -0.45 -6.49 20.57
N PRO A 245 0.02 -7.34 21.51
CA PRO A 245 -0.71 -8.52 21.97
C PRO A 245 -2.08 -8.22 22.59
N GLU A 246 -2.29 -7.04 23.19
CA GLU A 246 -3.53 -6.70 23.88
C GLU A 246 -4.65 -6.37 22.89
N THR A 247 -4.33 -5.67 21.79
CA THR A 247 -5.31 -5.32 20.76
C THR A 247 -5.50 -6.40 19.70
N LYS A 248 -4.67 -7.44 19.69
CA LYS A 248 -4.70 -8.55 18.73
C LYS A 248 -6.07 -9.25 18.62
N PRO A 249 -6.78 -9.63 19.69
CA PRO A 249 -8.09 -10.27 19.58
C PRO A 249 -9.13 -9.37 18.91
N ALA A 250 -9.13 -8.07 19.21
CA ALA A 250 -10.03 -7.10 18.60
C ALA A 250 -9.73 -6.92 17.10
N LYS A 251 -8.45 -6.79 16.73
CA LYS A 251 -8.00 -6.70 15.33
C LYS A 251 -8.38 -7.94 14.52
N GLN A 252 -8.22 -9.14 15.09
CA GLN A 252 -8.63 -10.39 14.45
C GLN A 252 -10.14 -10.47 14.26
N LYS A 253 -10.93 -10.06 15.26
CA LYS A 253 -12.39 -9.99 15.15
C LYS A 253 -12.84 -9.03 14.04
N GLN A 254 -12.21 -7.86 13.94
CA GLN A 254 -12.49 -6.91 12.87
C GLN A 254 -12.18 -7.50 11.49
N ASN A 255 -11.03 -8.17 11.32
CA ASN A 255 -10.70 -8.84 10.05
C ASN A 255 -11.75 -9.89 9.66
N LEU A 256 -12.25 -10.69 10.60
CA LEU A 256 -13.33 -11.67 10.32
C LEU A 256 -14.62 -10.99 9.86
N GLN A 257 -14.96 -9.84 10.45
CA GLN A 257 -16.10 -9.02 10.03
C GLN A 257 -15.89 -8.44 8.64
N THR A 258 -14.68 -7.95 8.32
CA THR A 258 -14.33 -7.47 6.98
C THR A 258 -14.43 -8.57 5.93
N MET A 259 -13.97 -9.79 6.23
CA MET A 259 -14.13 -10.94 5.33
C MET A 259 -15.61 -11.29 5.10
N SER A 260 -16.44 -11.15 6.12
CA SER A 260 -17.89 -11.37 6.00
C SER A 260 -18.56 -10.30 5.13
N ALA A 261 -18.13 -9.03 5.27
CA ALA A 261 -18.58 -7.92 4.43
C ALA A 261 -18.15 -8.12 2.97
N MET A 262 -16.90 -8.51 2.73
CA MET A 262 -16.38 -8.82 1.40
C MET A 262 -17.18 -9.95 0.73
N LEU A 263 -17.45 -11.04 1.44
CA LEU A 263 -18.26 -12.14 0.89
C LEU A 263 -19.69 -11.68 0.56
N LYS A 264 -20.29 -10.80 1.38
CA LYS A 264 -21.61 -10.22 1.07
C LYS A 264 -21.57 -9.39 -0.21
N ILE A 265 -20.52 -8.61 -0.43
CA ILE A 265 -20.32 -7.83 -1.66
C ILE A 265 -20.16 -8.76 -2.86
N MET A 266 -19.27 -9.76 -2.78
CA MET A 266 -19.05 -10.71 -3.88
C MET A 266 -20.29 -11.54 -4.22
N ARG A 267 -21.14 -11.88 -3.22
CA ARG A 267 -22.42 -12.57 -3.46
C ARG A 267 -23.44 -11.73 -4.22
N LYS A 268 -23.35 -10.40 -4.14
CA LYS A 268 -24.19 -9.50 -4.93
C LYS A 268 -23.81 -9.56 -6.41
N GLY A 269 -22.56 -9.89 -6.72
CA GLY A 269 -21.98 -9.83 -8.06
C GLY A 269 -21.59 -8.41 -8.46
N GLY A 270 -20.80 -8.30 -9.54
CA GLY A 270 -20.29 -7.03 -10.06
C GLY A 270 -19.27 -6.35 -9.14
N ALA A 271 -18.54 -7.10 -8.33
CA ALA A 271 -17.50 -6.53 -7.47
C ALA A 271 -16.18 -6.40 -8.23
N SER A 272 -15.54 -5.23 -8.18
CA SER A 272 -14.15 -5.03 -8.59
C SER A 272 -13.29 -4.78 -7.34
N LEU A 273 -12.36 -5.69 -7.06
CA LEU A 273 -11.51 -5.65 -5.87
C LEU A 273 -10.05 -5.44 -6.26
N TRP A 274 -9.34 -4.55 -5.56
CA TRP A 274 -7.90 -4.38 -5.66
C TRP A 274 -7.24 -4.86 -4.39
N VAL A 275 -6.27 -5.78 -4.49
CA VAL A 275 -5.51 -6.27 -3.34
C VAL A 275 -4.03 -6.34 -3.65
N ALA A 276 -3.21 -5.98 -2.67
CA ALA A 276 -1.79 -6.27 -2.65
C ALA A 276 -1.49 -7.48 -1.76
N PRO A 277 -1.30 -8.70 -2.31
CA PRO A 277 -1.14 -9.90 -1.50
C PRO A 277 0.13 -9.91 -0.64
N SER A 278 1.12 -9.08 -0.95
CA SER A 278 2.32 -8.88 -0.12
C SER A 278 2.02 -8.24 1.25
N GLY A 279 0.86 -7.57 1.37
CA GLY A 279 0.41 -6.89 2.59
C GLY A 279 1.19 -5.62 2.95
N GLY A 280 1.99 -5.07 2.03
CA GLY A 280 2.67 -3.79 2.22
C GLY A 280 3.36 -3.30 0.95
N ARG A 281 3.80 -2.04 0.99
CA ARG A 281 4.50 -1.39 -0.12
C ARG A 281 5.82 -2.10 -0.46
N ASP A 282 6.22 -2.09 -1.71
CA ASP A 282 7.54 -2.48 -2.21
C ASP A 282 8.62 -1.61 -1.55
N ARG A 283 9.86 -2.08 -1.54
CA ARG A 283 10.99 -1.33 -0.95
C ARG A 283 12.13 -1.26 -1.93
N ARG A 284 12.83 -0.14 -1.92
CA ARG A 284 14.10 0.01 -2.62
C ARG A 284 15.11 -0.95 -2.02
N ASP A 285 15.81 -1.66 -2.88
CA ASP A 285 16.97 -2.42 -2.46
C ASP A 285 18.14 -1.46 -2.23
N VAL A 286 18.54 -1.31 -0.97
CA VAL A 286 19.68 -0.46 -0.55
C VAL A 286 20.99 -1.26 -0.46
N SER A 287 20.96 -2.57 -0.76
CA SER A 287 22.13 -3.44 -0.72
C SER A 287 22.89 -3.51 -2.06
N VAL A 288 22.27 -3.05 -3.15
CA VAL A 288 22.93 -2.94 -4.45
C VAL A 288 24.03 -1.88 -4.40
N SER A 289 25.20 -2.26 -4.90
CA SER A 289 26.39 -1.40 -5.07
C SER A 289 26.05 -0.13 -5.86
N LEU A 290 26.78 0.96 -5.62
CA LEU A 290 26.75 2.21 -6.41
C LEU A 290 26.95 2.00 -7.94
N SER A 291 27.38 0.80 -8.35
CA SER A 291 27.56 0.40 -9.76
C SER A 291 26.30 -0.12 -10.44
N GLU A 292 25.19 -0.35 -9.72
CA GLU A 292 23.92 -0.80 -10.29
C GLU A 292 22.79 0.20 -10.00
N PRO A 293 21.85 0.40 -10.94
CA PRO A 293 20.73 1.29 -10.71
C PRO A 293 19.88 0.76 -9.54
N PRO A 294 19.40 1.64 -8.64
CA PRO A 294 18.58 1.22 -7.51
C PRO A 294 17.35 0.45 -8.02
N SER A 295 17.17 -0.76 -7.50
CA SER A 295 16.05 -1.62 -7.87
C SER A 295 14.94 -1.51 -6.83
N ILE A 296 13.69 -1.59 -7.27
CA ILE A 296 12.52 -1.67 -6.40
C ILE A 296 11.87 -3.02 -6.69
N PRO A 297 12.35 -4.11 -6.05
CA PRO A 297 11.79 -5.43 -6.26
C PRO A 297 10.34 -5.49 -5.76
N ILE A 298 9.51 -6.21 -6.52
CA ILE A 298 8.13 -6.51 -6.11
C ILE A 298 8.15 -7.41 -4.87
N ALA A 299 7.48 -6.97 -3.82
CA ALA A 299 7.37 -7.74 -2.59
C ALA A 299 6.63 -9.08 -2.84
N PRO A 300 7.07 -10.19 -2.22
CA PRO A 300 6.47 -11.50 -2.47
C PRO A 300 5.02 -11.56 -1.99
N PHE A 301 4.15 -12.15 -2.80
CA PHE A 301 2.76 -12.41 -2.50
C PHE A 301 2.64 -13.46 -1.39
N ASP A 302 1.77 -13.18 -0.40
CA ASP A 302 1.38 -14.19 0.58
C ASP A 302 0.35 -15.12 -0.04
N SER A 303 0.77 -16.36 -0.33
CA SER A 303 -0.10 -17.40 -0.92
C SER A 303 -1.38 -17.64 -0.11
N LYS A 304 -1.33 -17.48 1.22
CA LYS A 304 -2.53 -17.59 2.07
C LYS A 304 -3.53 -16.47 1.80
N THR A 305 -3.05 -15.28 1.45
CA THR A 305 -3.90 -14.15 1.09
C THR A 305 -4.54 -14.40 -0.28
N VAL A 306 -3.77 -14.83 -1.28
CA VAL A 306 -4.31 -15.18 -2.60
C VAL A 306 -5.35 -16.29 -2.52
N ASP A 307 -5.05 -17.38 -1.80
CA ASP A 307 -5.99 -18.50 -1.60
C ASP A 307 -7.27 -18.06 -0.86
N MET A 308 -7.17 -17.08 0.05
CA MET A 308 -8.34 -16.53 0.72
C MET A 308 -9.28 -15.86 -0.29
N PHE A 309 -8.78 -15.05 -1.24
CA PHE A 309 -9.64 -14.46 -2.28
C PHE A 309 -10.26 -15.51 -3.19
N ARG A 310 -9.49 -16.54 -3.60
CA ARG A 310 -10.02 -17.68 -4.36
C ARG A 310 -11.13 -18.40 -3.62
N LEU A 311 -10.95 -18.63 -2.32
CA LEU A 311 -11.97 -19.23 -1.46
C LEU A 311 -13.23 -18.35 -1.37
N MET A 312 -13.08 -17.03 -1.28
CA MET A 312 -14.21 -16.10 -1.21
C MET A 312 -14.96 -16.03 -2.53
N GLY A 313 -14.26 -16.03 -3.67
CA GLY A 313 -14.85 -16.19 -5.00
C GLY A 313 -15.69 -17.46 -5.08
N ASN A 314 -15.13 -18.62 -4.71
CA ASN A 314 -15.86 -19.90 -4.68
C ASN A 314 -17.06 -19.92 -3.72
N LYS A 315 -16.97 -19.24 -2.58
CA LYS A 315 -18.07 -19.11 -1.60
C LYS A 315 -19.13 -18.11 -2.01
N SER A 316 -18.82 -17.17 -2.91
CA SER A 316 -19.76 -16.18 -3.41
C SER A 316 -20.81 -16.79 -4.31
N LYS A 317 -20.49 -17.91 -4.99
CA LYS A 317 -21.33 -18.56 -6.02
C LYS A 317 -21.58 -17.70 -7.25
N VAL A 318 -20.79 -16.64 -7.43
CA VAL A 318 -20.73 -15.81 -8.61
C VAL A 318 -19.37 -16.04 -9.28
N PRO A 319 -19.29 -16.15 -10.63
CA PRO A 319 -18.01 -16.22 -11.34
C PRO A 319 -17.06 -15.14 -10.84
N THR A 320 -15.80 -15.52 -10.60
CA THR A 320 -14.79 -14.63 -10.03
C THR A 320 -13.48 -14.79 -10.80
N HIS A 321 -13.02 -13.69 -11.38
CA HIS A 321 -11.86 -13.62 -12.25
C HIS A 321 -10.70 -12.94 -11.53
N PHE A 322 -9.48 -13.36 -11.86
CA PHE A 322 -8.27 -12.88 -11.20
C PHE A 322 -7.31 -12.33 -12.25
N TYR A 323 -6.91 -11.08 -12.11
CA TYR A 323 -5.99 -10.41 -13.04
C TYR A 323 -4.73 -9.99 -12.31
N PRO A 324 -3.53 -10.35 -12.80
CA PRO A 324 -2.27 -9.82 -12.27
C PRO A 324 -2.13 -8.36 -12.71
N LEU A 325 -1.82 -7.48 -11.76
CA LEU A 325 -1.70 -6.03 -11.98
C LEU A 325 -0.33 -5.55 -11.48
N ALA A 326 0.54 -5.15 -12.40
CA ALA A 326 1.78 -4.45 -12.05
C ALA A 326 1.56 -2.95 -11.98
N MET A 327 2.28 -2.26 -11.09
CA MET A 327 2.19 -0.83 -10.85
C MET A 327 3.58 -0.21 -10.65
N VAL A 328 3.80 0.92 -11.30
CA VAL A 328 4.92 1.84 -11.10
C VAL A 328 4.37 3.15 -10.53
N SER A 329 4.59 3.37 -9.24
CA SER A 329 4.18 4.56 -8.49
C SER A 329 5.12 4.91 -7.33
N TYR A 330 6.21 4.17 -7.15
CA TYR A 330 7.13 4.34 -6.03
C TYR A 330 7.65 5.77 -5.90
N GLU A 331 8.10 6.37 -7.01
CA GLU A 331 8.69 7.72 -6.99
C GLU A 331 7.70 8.81 -6.61
N LEU A 332 6.40 8.62 -6.87
CA LEU A 332 5.36 9.60 -6.57
C LEU A 332 5.29 9.92 -5.07
N CYS A 333 5.29 8.87 -4.23
CA CYS A 333 5.13 8.95 -2.78
C CYS A 333 5.91 7.80 -2.10
N PRO A 334 7.25 7.83 -2.13
CA PRO A 334 8.06 6.69 -1.73
C PRO A 334 7.91 6.39 -0.24
N PRO A 335 7.83 5.11 0.14
CA PRO A 335 7.94 4.71 1.54
C PRO A 335 9.34 5.05 2.08
N PRO A 336 9.50 5.23 3.40
CA PRO A 336 10.80 5.19 4.04
C PRO A 336 11.52 3.87 3.72
N ASP A 337 12.84 3.94 3.64
CA ASP A 337 13.69 2.77 3.36
C ASP A 337 13.60 1.72 4.46
N THR A 338 13.26 2.12 5.69
CA THR A 338 13.02 1.23 6.84
C THR A 338 11.53 1.03 7.11
N ILE A 339 11.17 -0.13 7.68
CA ILE A 339 9.79 -0.41 8.10
C ILE A 339 9.58 0.18 9.49
N GLU A 340 8.80 1.25 9.58
CA GLU A 340 8.34 1.81 10.85
C GLU A 340 6.88 1.42 11.10
N ALA A 341 6.57 0.96 12.32
CA ALA A 341 5.21 0.56 12.69
C ALA A 341 4.30 1.75 13.06
N GLY A 342 4.86 2.96 13.16
CA GLY A 342 4.16 4.18 13.59
C GLY A 342 3.47 4.94 12.45
N VAL A 343 2.64 5.91 12.83
CA VAL A 343 2.09 6.94 11.94
C VAL A 343 3.01 8.17 11.93
N GLY A 344 2.98 8.97 10.85
CA GLY A 344 3.80 10.19 10.74
C GLY A 344 5.13 10.03 9.99
N GLU A 345 5.21 9.07 9.06
CA GLU A 345 6.35 8.97 8.12
C GLU A 345 6.55 10.29 7.35
N ARG A 346 7.83 10.67 7.14
CA ARG A 346 8.20 11.82 6.29
C ARG A 346 7.51 11.70 4.93
N ARG A 347 6.78 12.73 4.55
CA ARG A 347 5.97 12.76 3.33
C ARG A 347 6.79 13.31 2.18
N ASN A 348 7.23 12.44 1.29
CA ASN A 348 7.88 12.85 0.04
C ASN A 348 6.86 12.82 -1.08
N VAL A 349 6.93 13.79 -1.97
CA VAL A 349 6.11 13.86 -3.18
C VAL A 349 7.02 14.27 -4.33
N ARG A 350 7.00 13.51 -5.43
CA ARG A 350 7.80 13.84 -6.61
C ARG A 350 6.93 13.88 -7.84
N TYR A 351 7.27 14.78 -8.76
CA TYR A 351 6.74 14.73 -10.11
C TYR A 351 7.35 13.53 -10.83
N SER A 352 6.53 12.54 -11.15
CA SER A 352 7.01 11.32 -11.80
C SER A 352 5.98 10.75 -12.77
N PRO A 353 6.43 10.10 -13.87
CA PRO A 353 5.55 9.21 -14.61
C PRO A 353 5.11 8.06 -13.73
N ILE A 354 3.90 7.56 -13.99
CA ILE A 354 3.31 6.40 -13.32
C ILE A 354 2.92 5.36 -14.36
N GLY A 355 2.65 4.13 -13.94
CA GLY A 355 2.14 3.15 -14.90
C GLY A 355 1.49 1.93 -14.29
N ILE A 356 0.66 1.29 -15.09
CA ILE A 356 0.03 0.01 -14.77
C ILE A 356 0.09 -0.96 -15.94
N ALA A 357 0.26 -2.24 -15.65
CA ALA A 357 0.23 -3.31 -16.63
C ALA A 357 -0.68 -4.41 -16.12
N VAL A 358 -1.74 -4.69 -16.87
CA VAL A 358 -2.69 -5.76 -16.55
C VAL A 358 -2.40 -6.95 -17.44
N GLY A 359 -1.95 -8.06 -16.83
CA GLY A 359 -1.76 -9.31 -17.54
C GLY A 359 -3.10 -9.98 -17.87
N LYS A 360 -3.03 -11.14 -18.53
CA LYS A 360 -4.24 -11.93 -18.82
C LYS A 360 -4.83 -12.49 -17.53
N GLU A 361 -6.10 -12.89 -17.58
CA GLU A 361 -6.72 -13.62 -16.47
C GLU A 361 -5.85 -14.81 -16.06
N VAL A 362 -5.57 -14.93 -14.77
CA VAL A 362 -4.72 -15.99 -14.21
C VAL A 362 -5.43 -17.33 -14.44
N PRO A 363 -4.87 -18.24 -15.26
CA PRO A 363 -5.45 -19.56 -15.44
C PRO A 363 -5.42 -20.32 -14.11
N ASN A 364 -6.39 -21.21 -13.91
CA ASN A 364 -6.42 -22.05 -12.72
C ASN A 364 -5.34 -23.14 -12.78
N VAL A 365 -4.11 -22.78 -12.47
CA VAL A 365 -2.93 -23.66 -12.48
C VAL A 365 -2.73 -24.37 -11.14
N GLY A 366 -2.12 -25.56 -11.19
CA GLY A 366 -1.72 -26.34 -10.02
C GLY A 366 -2.85 -27.10 -9.29
N GLY A 367 -4.11 -26.78 -9.52
CA GLY A 367 -5.24 -27.52 -8.94
C GLY A 367 -5.24 -27.55 -7.40
N LEU A 368 -5.74 -28.64 -6.80
CA LEU A 368 -5.81 -28.80 -5.34
C LEU A 368 -4.44 -29.06 -4.69
N GLU A 369 -3.54 -29.74 -5.40
CA GLU A 369 -2.25 -30.24 -4.88
C GLU A 369 -1.11 -29.21 -4.99
N CYS A 370 -1.21 -28.27 -5.94
CA CYS A 370 -0.18 -27.25 -6.19
C CYS A 370 -0.76 -25.83 -6.15
N ARG A 371 -1.51 -25.49 -5.08
CA ARG A 371 -2.14 -24.15 -4.94
C ARG A 371 -1.18 -22.97 -5.03
N HIS A 372 0.08 -23.19 -4.63
CA HIS A 372 1.15 -22.18 -4.73
C HIS A 372 1.41 -21.78 -6.19
N ALA A 373 1.25 -22.68 -7.16
CA ALA A 373 1.49 -22.39 -8.57
C ALA A 373 0.61 -21.26 -9.10
N PHE A 374 -0.63 -21.11 -8.59
CA PHE A 374 -1.49 -19.97 -8.95
C PHE A 374 -0.92 -18.65 -8.43
N THR A 375 -0.40 -18.65 -7.20
CA THR A 375 0.22 -17.46 -6.60
C THR A 375 1.52 -17.12 -7.32
N GLU A 376 2.36 -18.12 -7.61
CA GLU A 376 3.63 -17.96 -8.31
C GLU A 376 3.42 -17.45 -9.74
N HIS A 377 2.45 -18.00 -10.47
CA HIS A 377 2.13 -17.50 -11.81
C HIS A 377 1.64 -16.04 -11.77
N ALA A 378 0.75 -15.69 -10.84
CA ALA A 378 0.31 -14.31 -10.69
C ALA A 378 1.46 -13.36 -10.31
N GLN A 379 2.35 -13.80 -9.41
CA GLN A 379 3.57 -13.07 -9.03
C GLN A 379 4.51 -12.86 -10.22
N GLU A 380 4.75 -13.89 -11.02
CA GLU A 380 5.61 -13.85 -12.22
C GLU A 380 5.06 -12.88 -13.26
N GLU A 381 3.75 -12.91 -13.53
CA GLU A 381 3.09 -11.98 -14.45
C GLU A 381 3.19 -10.53 -13.95
N VAL A 382 3.01 -10.29 -12.65
CA VAL A 382 3.20 -8.95 -12.06
C VAL A 382 4.65 -8.48 -12.17
N GLN A 383 5.62 -9.36 -11.92
CA GLN A 383 7.04 -9.03 -12.08
C GLN A 383 7.42 -8.75 -13.54
N GLY A 384 6.87 -9.52 -14.49
CA GLY A 384 7.05 -9.30 -15.92
C GLY A 384 6.45 -7.97 -16.37
N GLY A 385 5.19 -7.70 -15.99
CA GLY A 385 4.51 -6.44 -16.27
C GLY A 385 5.24 -5.24 -15.67
N TYR A 386 5.76 -5.36 -14.44
CA TYR A 386 6.54 -4.31 -13.80
C TYR A 386 7.80 -3.96 -14.57
N LYS A 387 8.57 -4.96 -15.03
CA LYS A 387 9.77 -4.75 -15.85
C LYS A 387 9.42 -4.01 -17.14
N GLN A 388 8.37 -4.43 -17.84
CA GLN A 388 7.92 -3.78 -19.07
C GLN A 388 7.50 -2.32 -18.81
N LEU A 389 6.80 -2.03 -17.72
CA LEU A 389 6.45 -0.65 -17.37
C LEU A 389 7.67 0.22 -17.13
N VAL A 390 8.63 -0.28 -16.34
CA VAL A 390 9.87 0.45 -16.06
C VAL A 390 10.62 0.72 -17.37
N GLU A 391 10.73 -0.27 -18.26
CA GLU A 391 11.36 -0.09 -19.57
C GLU A 391 10.63 0.96 -20.42
N ASN A 392 9.30 0.86 -20.57
CA ASN A 392 8.50 1.80 -21.36
C ASN A 392 8.56 3.23 -20.80
N ILE A 393 8.53 3.39 -19.48
CA ILE A 393 8.65 4.72 -18.84
C ILE A 393 10.05 5.30 -19.10
N ARG A 394 11.10 4.48 -19.02
CA ARG A 394 12.49 4.92 -19.29
C ARG A 394 12.72 5.30 -20.76
N GLU A 395 12.03 4.66 -21.69
CA GLU A 395 12.10 5.01 -23.12
C GLU A 395 11.38 6.33 -23.42
N ASN A 396 10.23 6.59 -22.77
CA ASN A 396 9.42 7.79 -23.01
C ASN A 396 9.92 9.03 -22.26
N VAL A 397 10.58 8.84 -21.11
CA VAL A 397 11.21 9.94 -20.38
C VAL A 397 12.69 9.96 -20.74
N PRO A 398 13.16 10.91 -21.57
CA PRO A 398 14.59 11.06 -21.79
C PRO A 398 15.23 11.31 -20.43
N PHE A 399 15.98 10.32 -19.96
CA PHE A 399 16.58 10.28 -18.63
C PHE A 399 17.22 11.64 -18.30
N ARG A 400 16.55 12.45 -17.47
CA ARG A 400 17.15 13.61 -16.78
C ARG A 400 17.92 13.15 -15.54
N CYS A 401 18.56 11.98 -15.60
CA CYS A 401 19.59 11.59 -14.63
C CYS A 401 20.83 11.17 -15.41
N ALA A 402 21.82 12.06 -15.38
CA ALA A 402 23.19 11.73 -15.64
C ALA A 402 23.67 10.64 -14.65
N ALA A 403 24.73 9.96 -15.07
CA ALA A 403 25.50 8.93 -14.38
C ALA A 403 25.72 9.16 -12.87
#